data_AF-A0A2H9P4R9-F1
#
_entry.id   AF-A0A2H9P4R9-F1
#
_cell.length_a   1.000
_cell.length_b   1.000
_cell.length_c   1.000
_cell.angle_alpha   90.00
_cell.angle_beta   90.00
_cell.angle_gamma   90.00
#
_symmetry.space_group_name_H-M   'P 1'
#
loop_
_entity.id
_entity.type
_entity.pdbx_description
1 polymer ?
#
loop_
_entity_poly.entity_id
_entity_poly.type
_entity_poly.pdbx_seq_one_letter_code
_entity_poly.pdbx_strand_id
1 'polypeptide(L)'
;MIQHQTTSVLMGYKDAFQFAQELPSSPVYKVKDVAKYVHERTVRRRIKKLTEIGLAQYKRGQFTVKKEVVAQPISVLEKLVPSFTAFMKARRFGKSYRLADINFMMKNLPENATITLDYSAQKMTNFQSAQDLYVYVDDVDETVQFLKNNNFREGTKGSVVILPRTGSFENLTERIFLDCIAKGGRSTMDAIAIQLKYGHEIITKARFTTEMLLKVQEDLPLESLH
;
A
#
# COMPACT_ATOMS: atom_id res chain seq x y z
N MET A 1 31.81 3.27 -20.24
CA MET A 1 30.40 3.15 -19.83
C MET A 1 30.28 1.97 -18.86
N ILE A 2 30.20 2.23 -17.55
CA ILE A 2 30.01 1.18 -16.56
C ILE A 2 28.49 1.00 -16.41
N GLN A 3 27.95 -0.04 -17.03
CA GLN A 3 26.61 -0.52 -16.69
C GLN A 3 26.68 -1.08 -15.27
N HIS A 4 26.27 -0.29 -14.29
CA HIS A 4 25.91 -0.84 -12.99
C HIS A 4 24.72 -1.78 -13.21
N GLN A 5 24.96 -3.09 -13.13
CA GLN A 5 23.90 -4.07 -12.93
C GLN A 5 23.33 -3.84 -11.54
N THR A 6 22.39 -2.90 -11.42
CA THR A 6 21.54 -2.77 -10.24
C THR A 6 20.68 -4.03 -10.20
N THR A 7 21.17 -5.06 -9.52
CA THR A 7 20.39 -6.26 -9.28
C THR A 7 19.16 -5.83 -8.51
N SER A 8 17.98 -5.95 -9.13
CA SER A 8 16.72 -5.50 -8.54
C SER A 8 16.58 -6.06 -7.13
N VAL A 9 16.27 -5.20 -6.15
CA VAL A 9 16.02 -5.58 -4.74
C VAL A 9 14.99 -6.72 -4.65
N LEU A 10 14.10 -6.80 -5.64
CA LEU A 10 13.07 -7.82 -5.74
C LEU A 10 13.55 -9.18 -6.27
N MET A 11 14.76 -9.30 -6.81
CA MET A 11 15.30 -10.59 -7.27
C MET A 11 15.36 -11.62 -6.13
N GLY A 12 15.68 -11.18 -4.90
CA GLY A 12 15.67 -12.03 -3.71
C GLY A 12 14.28 -12.57 -3.33
N TYR A 13 13.21 -11.97 -3.87
CA TYR A 13 11.80 -12.30 -3.61
C TYR A 13 11.11 -12.99 -4.79
N LYS A 14 11.81 -13.18 -5.92
CA LYS A 14 11.22 -13.74 -7.16
C LYS A 14 10.49 -15.07 -6.93
N ASP A 15 11.09 -15.98 -6.17
CA ASP A 15 10.49 -17.28 -5.86
C ASP A 15 9.23 -17.17 -4.98
N ALA A 16 9.16 -16.13 -4.15
CA ALA A 16 8.01 -15.86 -3.30
C ALA A 16 6.87 -15.19 -4.08
N PHE A 17 7.18 -14.29 -5.01
CA PHE A 17 6.19 -13.72 -5.94
C PHE A 17 5.57 -14.79 -6.83
N GLN A 18 6.40 -15.60 -7.50
CA GLN A 18 5.92 -16.68 -8.36
C GLN A 18 5.00 -17.62 -7.58
N PHE A 19 5.42 -18.05 -6.39
CA PHE A 19 4.59 -18.86 -5.50
C PHE A 19 3.23 -18.21 -5.20
N ALA A 20 3.22 -16.93 -4.86
CA ALA A 20 1.97 -16.23 -4.56
C ALA A 20 1.10 -16.03 -5.80
N GLN A 21 1.66 -15.90 -7.01
CA GLN A 21 0.91 -15.85 -8.26
C GLN A 21 0.27 -17.20 -8.60
N GLU A 22 0.95 -18.32 -8.33
CA GLU A 22 0.48 -19.69 -8.59
C GLU A 22 -0.59 -20.19 -7.61
N LEU A 23 -0.77 -19.53 -6.46
CA LEU A 23 -1.82 -19.92 -5.49
C LEU A 23 -3.22 -19.80 -6.13
N PRO A 24 -4.14 -20.75 -5.86
CA PRO A 24 -5.53 -20.66 -6.31
C PRO A 24 -6.23 -19.44 -5.70
N SER A 25 -7.34 -18.99 -6.27
CA SER A 25 -8.11 -17.88 -5.69
C SER A 25 -8.68 -18.28 -4.33
N SER A 26 -8.21 -17.63 -3.27
CA SER A 26 -8.75 -17.77 -1.91
C SER A 26 -8.42 -16.52 -1.09
N PRO A 27 -9.34 -16.06 -0.23
CA PRO A 27 -9.05 -14.97 0.71
C PRO A 27 -8.08 -15.40 1.82
N VAL A 28 -8.08 -16.68 2.21
CA VAL A 28 -7.24 -17.23 3.29
C VAL A 28 -6.73 -18.61 2.90
N TYR A 29 -5.42 -18.82 3.08
CA TYR A 29 -4.75 -20.09 2.78
C TYR A 29 -4.33 -20.78 4.08
N LYS A 30 -4.43 -22.11 4.11
CA LYS A 30 -3.82 -22.93 5.17
C LYS A 30 -2.52 -23.52 4.65
N VAL A 31 -1.45 -23.44 5.45
CA VAL A 31 -0.15 -24.02 5.09
C VAL A 31 -0.27 -25.49 4.76
N LYS A 32 -1.05 -26.26 5.54
CA LYS A 32 -1.25 -27.70 5.33
C LYS A 32 -1.88 -28.03 3.97
N ASP A 33 -2.79 -27.18 3.48
CA ASP A 33 -3.46 -27.43 2.21
C ASP A 33 -2.54 -27.11 1.03
N VAL A 34 -1.77 -26.02 1.12
CA VAL A 34 -0.75 -25.70 0.11
C VAL A 34 0.40 -26.72 0.15
N ALA A 35 0.71 -27.25 1.34
CA ALA A 35 1.79 -28.22 1.53
C ALA A 35 1.52 -29.60 0.90
N LYS A 36 0.30 -29.85 0.40
CA LYS A 36 -0.03 -31.04 -0.39
C LYS A 36 0.71 -31.07 -1.73
N TYR A 37 1.08 -29.91 -2.25
CA TYR A 37 1.69 -29.75 -3.58
C TYR A 37 3.17 -29.34 -3.52
N VAL A 38 3.62 -28.80 -2.38
CA VAL A 38 4.98 -28.29 -2.18
C VAL A 38 5.41 -28.58 -0.74
N HIS A 39 6.68 -28.91 -0.50
CA HIS A 39 7.17 -29.11 0.87
C HIS A 39 6.81 -27.95 1.82
N GLU A 40 6.30 -28.28 3.02
CA GLU A 40 5.85 -27.30 4.01
C GLU A 40 6.93 -26.26 4.36
N ARG A 41 8.19 -26.69 4.46
CA ARG A 41 9.33 -25.79 4.72
C ARG A 41 9.46 -24.71 3.64
N THR A 42 9.27 -25.07 2.38
CA THR A 42 9.32 -24.15 1.24
C THR A 42 8.16 -23.17 1.27
N VAL A 43 6.95 -23.64 1.58
CA VAL A 43 5.75 -22.79 1.76
C VAL A 43 6.01 -21.75 2.84
N ARG A 44 6.46 -22.18 4.03
CA ARG A 44 6.78 -21.27 5.15
C ARG A 44 7.87 -20.26 4.81
N ARG A 45 8.93 -20.68 4.11
CA ARG A 45 10.01 -19.78 3.67
C ARG A 45 9.50 -18.68 2.75
N ARG A 46 8.66 -19.04 1.77
CA ARG A 46 8.11 -18.09 0.80
C ARG A 46 7.11 -17.14 1.45
N ILE A 47 6.24 -17.62 2.34
CA ILE A 47 5.35 -16.76 3.14
C ILE A 47 6.17 -15.77 3.97
N LYS A 48 7.23 -16.22 4.63
CA LYS A 48 8.11 -15.35 5.43
C LYS A 48 8.66 -14.19 4.58
N LYS A 49 9.19 -14.49 3.40
CA LYS A 49 9.67 -13.47 2.45
C LYS A 49 8.57 -12.47 2.06
N LEU A 50 7.35 -12.93 1.79
CA LEU A 50 6.23 -12.03 1.48
C LEU A 50 5.83 -11.17 2.68
N THR A 51 5.91 -11.71 3.90
CA THR A 51 5.62 -10.97 5.14
C THR A 51 6.69 -9.92 5.43
N GLU A 52 7.97 -10.19 5.14
CA GLU A 52 9.08 -9.24 5.31
C GLU A 52 8.88 -7.93 4.52
N ILE A 53 8.17 -8.00 3.39
CA ILE A 53 7.81 -6.84 2.55
C ILE A 53 6.33 -6.44 2.65
N GLY A 54 5.59 -6.97 3.62
CA GLY A 54 4.21 -6.57 3.91
C GLY A 54 3.16 -7.03 2.90
N LEU A 55 3.48 -8.03 2.06
CA LEU A 55 2.56 -8.59 1.07
C LEU A 55 1.78 -9.80 1.56
N ALA A 56 2.17 -10.37 2.69
CA ALA A 56 1.43 -11.46 3.34
C ALA A 56 1.34 -11.27 4.85
N GLN A 57 0.23 -11.73 5.43
CA GLN A 57 0.08 -11.85 6.89
C GLN A 57 -0.02 -13.33 7.25
N TYR A 58 0.70 -13.74 8.28
CA TYR A 58 0.70 -15.12 8.77
C TYR A 58 0.21 -15.19 10.21
N LYS A 59 -0.73 -16.10 10.50
CA LYS A 59 -1.22 -16.36 11.86
C LYS A 59 -1.63 -17.82 12.00
N ARG A 60 -1.03 -18.52 12.97
CA ARG A 60 -1.43 -19.88 13.40
C ARG A 60 -1.64 -20.87 12.24
N GLY A 61 -0.68 -20.96 11.31
CA GLY A 61 -0.77 -21.91 10.17
C GLY A 61 -1.64 -21.43 9.01
N GLN A 62 -2.22 -20.24 9.11
CA GLN A 62 -2.97 -19.58 8.04
C GLN A 62 -2.23 -18.35 7.54
N PHE A 63 -2.47 -17.98 6.29
CA PHE A 63 -1.96 -16.75 5.73
C PHE A 63 -2.89 -16.12 4.71
N THR A 64 -2.77 -14.81 4.56
CA THR A 64 -3.38 -14.02 3.49
C THR A 64 -2.28 -13.42 2.62
N VAL A 65 -2.59 -13.13 1.36
CA VAL A 65 -1.68 -12.50 0.41
C VAL A 65 -2.42 -11.36 -0.27
N LYS A 66 -1.74 -10.23 -0.47
CA LYS A 66 -2.24 -9.12 -1.32
C LYS A 66 -2.13 -9.52 -2.80
N LYS A 67 -3.08 -10.33 -3.26
CA LYS A 67 -3.04 -10.97 -4.58
C LYS A 67 -3.00 -9.96 -5.72
N GLU A 68 -3.74 -8.87 -5.60
CA GLU A 68 -3.84 -7.80 -6.59
C GLU A 68 -2.50 -7.08 -6.78
N VAL A 69 -1.71 -7.02 -5.70
CA VAL A 69 -0.37 -6.40 -5.69
C VAL A 69 0.64 -7.36 -6.28
N VAL A 70 0.63 -8.63 -5.84
CA VAL A 70 1.58 -9.64 -6.32
C VAL A 70 1.35 -9.99 -7.79
N ALA A 71 0.13 -9.83 -8.31
CA ALA A 71 -0.18 -10.03 -9.72
C ALA A 71 0.37 -8.93 -10.65
N GLN A 72 0.90 -7.83 -10.10
CA GLN A 72 1.49 -6.76 -10.91
C GLN A 72 2.75 -7.24 -11.66
N PRO A 73 3.03 -6.69 -12.85
CA PRO A 73 4.30 -6.91 -13.54
C PRO A 73 5.49 -6.53 -12.66
N ILE A 74 6.64 -7.19 -12.87
CA ILE A 74 7.85 -6.92 -12.09
C ILE A 74 8.29 -5.45 -12.17
N SER A 75 8.15 -4.81 -13.33
CA SER A 75 8.45 -3.39 -13.53
C SER A 75 7.60 -2.47 -12.66
N VAL A 76 6.35 -2.86 -12.37
CA VAL A 76 5.46 -2.13 -11.45
C VAL A 76 5.87 -2.44 -10.01
N LEU A 77 6.06 -3.71 -9.66
CA LEU A 77 6.48 -4.13 -8.32
C LEU A 77 7.74 -3.39 -7.85
N GLU A 78 8.71 -3.17 -8.74
CA GLU A 78 9.92 -2.39 -8.45
C GLU A 78 9.63 -0.95 -8.05
N LYS A 79 8.63 -0.32 -8.70
CA LYS A 79 8.16 1.03 -8.36
C LYS A 79 7.38 1.08 -7.04
N LEU A 80 6.85 -0.05 -6.58
CA LEU A 80 6.14 -0.16 -5.29
C LEU A 80 7.08 -0.38 -4.08
N VAL A 81 8.36 -0.72 -4.31
CA VAL A 81 9.33 -0.98 -3.23
C VAL A 81 9.40 0.15 -2.18
N PRO A 82 9.42 1.44 -2.57
CA PRO A 82 9.37 2.52 -1.59
C PRO A 82 8.12 2.46 -0.70
N SER A 83 6.93 2.24 -1.28
CA SER A 83 5.69 2.10 -0.50
C SER A 83 5.71 0.92 0.44
N PHE A 84 6.23 -0.24 0.00
CA PHE A 84 6.38 -1.40 0.87
C PHE A 84 7.27 -1.07 2.07
N THR A 85 8.39 -0.39 1.82
CA THR A 85 9.32 0.05 2.86
C THR A 85 8.64 1.00 3.84
N ALA A 86 7.92 2.00 3.33
CA ALA A 86 7.18 2.96 4.15
C ALA A 86 6.11 2.29 5.01
N PHE A 87 5.31 1.38 4.43
CA PHE A 87 4.24 0.69 5.15
C PHE A 87 4.75 -0.29 6.20
N MET A 88 5.88 -0.95 5.96
CA MET A 88 6.51 -1.81 6.97
C MET A 88 7.07 -1.02 8.16
N LYS A 89 7.42 0.25 7.94
CA LYS A 89 7.90 1.17 8.99
C LYS A 89 6.82 2.12 9.51
N ALA A 90 5.57 1.96 9.06
CA ALA A 90 4.48 2.86 9.40
C ALA A 90 4.15 2.81 10.89
N ARG A 91 3.94 3.97 11.49
CA ARG A 91 3.55 4.10 12.90
C ARG A 91 2.16 4.71 12.98
N ARG A 92 1.24 4.08 13.72
CA ARG A 92 -0.15 4.57 13.81
C ARG A 92 -0.42 5.17 15.18
N PHE A 93 -1.15 6.28 15.18
CA PHE A 93 -1.46 7.08 16.34
C PHE A 93 -2.95 7.35 16.45
N GLY A 94 -3.44 7.36 17.67
CA GLY A 94 -4.80 7.78 18.01
C GLY A 94 -4.85 8.31 19.44
N LYS A 95 -5.82 9.17 19.72
CA LYS A 95 -6.03 9.80 21.02
C LYS A 95 -7.44 9.54 21.52
N SER A 96 -8.45 9.95 20.77
CA SER A 96 -9.85 9.80 21.18
C SER A 96 -10.72 9.34 20.01
N TYR A 97 -11.21 10.30 19.22
CA TYR A 97 -12.11 10.09 18.11
C TYR A 97 -11.38 10.30 16.79
N ARG A 98 -11.55 9.33 15.90
CA ARG A 98 -10.91 9.30 14.58
C ARG A 98 -10.94 10.65 13.84
N LEU A 99 -12.10 11.31 13.75
CA LEU A 99 -12.22 12.60 13.06
C LEU A 99 -11.49 13.73 13.78
N ALA A 100 -11.52 13.76 15.12
CA ALA A 100 -10.81 14.77 15.89
C ALA A 100 -9.30 14.61 15.75
N ASP A 101 -8.81 13.37 15.79
CA ASP A 101 -7.41 13.01 15.62
C ASP A 101 -6.88 13.41 14.23
N ILE A 102 -7.66 13.12 13.18
CA ILE A 102 -7.32 13.49 11.81
C ILE A 102 -7.35 15.00 11.62
N ASN A 103 -8.38 15.69 12.11
CA ASN A 103 -8.48 17.15 12.02
C ASN A 103 -7.35 17.85 12.78
N PHE A 104 -6.93 17.29 13.92
CA PHE A 104 -5.75 17.78 14.64
C PHE A 104 -4.51 17.65 13.77
N MET A 105 -4.26 16.47 13.19
CA MET A 105 -3.09 16.26 12.36
C MET A 105 -3.09 17.17 11.12
N MET A 106 -4.22 17.28 10.42
CA MET A 106 -4.36 18.15 9.23
C MET A 106 -4.03 19.62 9.52
N LYS A 107 -4.33 20.10 10.73
CA LYS A 107 -4.01 21.48 11.15
C LYS A 107 -2.56 21.68 11.56
N ASN A 108 -1.85 20.60 11.88
CA ASN A 108 -0.49 20.63 12.42
C ASN A 108 0.46 19.78 11.56
N LEU A 109 0.22 19.73 10.24
CA LEU A 109 1.11 19.02 9.33
C LEU A 109 2.49 19.69 9.33
N PRO A 110 3.59 18.92 9.41
CA PRO A 110 4.91 19.44 9.12
C PRO A 110 4.97 20.09 7.73
N GLU A 111 5.82 21.10 7.54
CA GLU A 111 5.87 21.91 6.32
C GLU A 111 6.03 21.08 5.04
N ASN A 112 6.88 20.06 5.06
CA ASN A 112 7.15 19.19 3.91
C ASN A 112 6.28 17.93 3.87
N ALA A 113 5.29 17.81 4.77
CA ALA A 113 4.49 16.60 4.87
C ALA A 113 3.65 16.37 3.60
N THR A 114 3.50 15.10 3.20
CA THR A 114 2.70 14.73 2.03
C THR A 114 1.63 13.74 2.43
N ILE A 115 0.36 14.12 2.25
CA ILE A 115 -0.78 13.23 2.47
C ILE A 115 -0.90 12.27 1.28
N THR A 116 -1.14 10.99 1.54
CA THR A 116 -1.35 9.95 0.52
C THR A 116 -2.58 9.09 0.82
N LEU A 117 -2.84 8.07 0.00
CA LEU A 117 -3.91 7.08 0.17
C LEU A 117 -5.27 7.74 0.41
N ASP A 118 -6.10 7.15 1.26
CA ASP A 118 -7.51 7.45 1.51
C ASP A 118 -7.92 8.93 1.34
N TYR A 119 -7.26 9.86 2.04
CA TYR A 119 -7.63 11.29 1.97
C TYR A 119 -7.27 11.93 0.64
N SER A 120 -6.09 11.64 0.10
CA SER A 120 -5.67 12.19 -1.19
C SER A 120 -6.44 11.54 -2.34
N ALA A 121 -6.64 10.22 -2.30
CA ALA A 121 -7.45 9.48 -3.25
C ALA A 121 -8.90 9.99 -3.25
N GLN A 122 -9.52 10.14 -2.07
CA GLN A 122 -10.87 10.71 -1.95
C GLN A 122 -10.92 12.11 -2.57
N LYS A 123 -9.97 12.99 -2.25
CA LYS A 123 -9.94 14.36 -2.80
C LYS A 123 -9.80 14.37 -4.33
N MET A 124 -9.05 13.43 -4.89
CA MET A 124 -8.81 13.33 -6.33
C MET A 124 -10.02 12.77 -7.07
N THR A 125 -10.66 11.72 -6.55
CA THR A 125 -11.64 10.93 -7.32
C THR A 125 -13.06 11.03 -6.80
N ASN A 126 -13.27 11.46 -5.55
CA ASN A 126 -14.54 11.38 -4.81
C ASN A 126 -15.15 9.96 -4.77
N PHE A 127 -14.36 8.92 -5.08
CA PHE A 127 -14.86 7.56 -5.25
C PHE A 127 -15.21 6.89 -3.92
N GLN A 128 -14.32 7.05 -2.93
CA GLN A 128 -14.40 6.32 -1.67
C GLN A 128 -14.18 7.26 -0.49
N SER A 129 -14.91 7.04 0.61
CA SER A 129 -14.77 7.84 1.83
C SER A 129 -13.42 7.61 2.52
N ALA A 130 -12.75 8.66 2.99
CA ALA A 130 -11.45 8.46 3.60
C ALA A 130 -11.53 7.69 4.94
N GLN A 131 -10.72 6.64 5.01
CA GLN A 131 -10.27 5.81 6.12
C GLN A 131 -9.40 6.50 7.18
N ASP A 132 -8.11 6.34 6.95
CA ASP A 132 -7.05 6.81 7.82
C ASP A 132 -6.29 7.93 7.11
N LEU A 133 -5.70 8.83 7.89
CA LEU A 133 -4.82 9.85 7.36
C LEU A 133 -3.40 9.29 7.28
N TYR A 134 -2.93 9.00 6.07
CA TYR A 134 -1.55 8.59 5.81
C TYR A 134 -0.71 9.80 5.44
N VAL A 135 0.37 10.03 6.17
CA VAL A 135 1.23 11.20 6.02
C VAL A 135 2.68 10.77 5.91
N TYR A 136 3.31 11.08 4.79
CA TYR A 136 4.77 11.04 4.66
C TYR A 136 5.39 12.25 5.34
N VAL A 137 6.41 12.00 6.15
CA VAL A 137 7.19 13.03 6.84
C VAL A 137 8.69 12.78 6.66
N ASP A 138 9.48 13.84 6.73
CA ASP A 138 10.95 13.78 6.61
C ASP A 138 11.56 13.20 7.89
N ASP A 139 11.18 13.73 9.05
CA ASP A 139 11.57 13.23 10.37
C ASP A 139 10.38 12.54 11.07
N VAL A 140 10.43 11.21 11.10
CA VAL A 140 9.42 10.39 11.78
C VAL A 140 9.50 10.56 13.29
N ASP A 141 10.69 10.63 13.88
CA ASP A 141 10.84 10.65 15.33
C ASP A 141 10.41 11.99 15.93
N GLU A 142 10.73 13.10 15.25
CA GLU A 142 10.21 14.43 15.60
C GLU A 142 8.67 14.45 15.55
N THR A 143 8.09 14.00 14.44
CA THR A 143 6.63 13.96 14.26
C THR A 143 5.96 13.09 15.34
N VAL A 144 6.57 11.96 15.67
CA VAL A 144 6.08 11.06 16.72
C VAL A 144 6.16 11.72 18.10
N GLN A 145 7.26 12.42 18.40
CA GLN A 145 7.42 13.11 19.68
C GLN A 145 6.38 14.23 19.81
N PHE A 146 6.14 14.99 18.74
CA PHE A 146 5.08 15.97 18.67
C PHE A 146 3.70 15.37 18.98
N LEU A 147 3.35 14.24 18.35
CA LEU A 147 2.08 13.55 18.60
C LEU A 147 1.96 13.09 20.06
N LYS A 148 3.02 12.49 20.63
CA LYS A 148 3.03 12.05 22.04
C LYS A 148 2.89 13.21 23.01
N ASN A 149 3.56 14.33 22.77
CA ASN A 149 3.42 15.57 23.56
C ASN A 149 1.99 16.12 23.51
N ASN A 150 1.24 15.81 22.45
CA ASN A 150 -0.18 16.17 22.29
C ASN A 150 -1.15 15.07 22.74
N ASN A 151 -0.67 14.11 23.54
CA ASN A 151 -1.42 13.00 24.13
C ASN A 151 -1.91 11.93 23.13
N PHE A 152 -1.33 11.85 21.94
CA PHE A 152 -1.57 10.70 21.07
C PHE A 152 -0.82 9.48 21.59
N ARG A 153 -1.44 8.31 21.41
CA ARG A 153 -0.84 7.02 21.75
C ARG A 153 -0.55 6.24 20.47
N GLU A 154 0.63 5.64 20.42
CA GLU A 154 0.99 4.72 19.35
C GLU A 154 0.27 3.38 19.55
N GLY A 155 -0.23 2.80 18.46
CA GLY A 155 -0.92 1.51 18.52
C GLY A 155 -1.29 0.98 17.13
N THR A 156 -2.02 -0.13 17.09
CA THR A 156 -2.38 -0.79 15.82
C THR A 156 -3.68 -0.26 15.21
N LYS A 157 -4.48 0.48 15.99
CA LYS A 157 -5.82 0.97 15.59
C LYS A 157 -5.89 2.49 15.40
N GLY A 158 -4.76 3.19 15.49
CA GLY A 158 -4.72 4.63 15.25
C GLY A 158 -5.06 4.99 13.81
N SER A 159 -5.77 6.11 13.60
CA SER A 159 -6.18 6.59 12.28
C SER A 159 -5.26 7.66 11.70
N VAL A 160 -4.27 8.14 12.45
CA VAL A 160 -3.16 8.92 11.91
C VAL A 160 -1.99 7.97 11.68
N VAL A 161 -1.52 7.84 10.45
CA VAL A 161 -0.45 6.92 10.06
C VAL A 161 0.73 7.71 9.53
N ILE A 162 1.82 7.69 10.28
CA ILE A 162 3.07 8.36 9.92
C ILE A 162 3.95 7.39 9.13
N LEU A 163 4.40 7.86 7.96
CA LEU A 163 5.23 7.13 7.02
C LEU A 163 6.57 7.85 6.85
N PRO A 164 7.71 7.13 6.86
CA PRO A 164 8.98 7.74 6.48
C PRO A 164 8.96 8.10 4.99
N ARG A 165 9.44 9.28 4.62
CA ARG A 165 9.55 9.68 3.21
C ARG A 165 10.52 8.76 2.46
N THR A 166 10.01 7.97 1.53
CA THR A 166 10.80 7.03 0.71
C THR A 166 10.34 7.05 -0.74
N GLY A 167 11.29 7.06 -1.68
CA GLY A 167 11.01 7.10 -3.12
C GLY A 167 10.87 8.53 -3.67
N SER A 168 10.41 8.65 -4.91
CA SER A 168 10.18 9.96 -5.56
C SER A 168 8.80 10.53 -5.19
N PHE A 169 8.76 11.85 -5.03
CA PHE A 169 7.56 12.66 -4.78
C PHE A 169 7.40 13.78 -5.82
N GLU A 170 8.17 13.74 -6.91
CA GLU A 170 8.10 14.73 -8.00
C GLU A 170 6.73 14.73 -8.68
N ASN A 171 6.15 13.54 -8.85
CA ASN A 171 4.79 13.34 -9.35
C ASN A 171 3.90 12.79 -8.22
N LEU A 172 3.14 13.67 -7.58
CA LEU A 172 2.28 13.31 -6.45
C LEU A 172 1.12 12.38 -6.88
N THR A 173 0.55 12.60 -8.06
CA THR A 173 -0.51 11.75 -8.61
C THR A 173 -0.02 10.30 -8.75
N GLU A 174 1.16 10.10 -9.35
CA GLU A 174 1.75 8.77 -9.49
C GLU A 174 2.15 8.18 -8.12
N ARG A 175 2.68 8.99 -7.19
CA ARG A 175 3.01 8.54 -5.84
C ARG A 175 1.78 7.99 -5.11
N ILE A 176 0.67 8.72 -5.12
CA ILE A 176 -0.59 8.31 -4.49
C ILE A 176 -1.13 7.03 -5.16
N PHE A 177 -1.13 7.00 -6.49
CA PHE A 177 -1.54 5.82 -7.26
C PHE A 177 -0.74 4.56 -6.87
N LEU A 178 0.59 4.66 -6.83
CA LEU A 178 1.46 3.55 -6.45
C LEU A 178 1.27 3.14 -4.98
N ASP A 179 1.04 4.10 -4.07
CA ASP A 179 0.73 3.77 -2.68
C ASP A 179 -0.58 2.98 -2.56
N CYS A 180 -1.62 3.40 -3.31
CA CYS A 180 -2.92 2.72 -3.36
C CYS A 180 -2.77 1.26 -3.84
N ILE A 181 -1.95 1.03 -4.88
CA ILE A 181 -1.61 -0.34 -5.32
C ILE A 181 -0.89 -1.08 -4.20
N ALA A 182 0.20 -0.54 -3.68
CA ALA A 182 1.02 -1.23 -2.68
C ALA A 182 0.24 -1.58 -1.39
N LYS A 183 -0.72 -0.72 -1.02
CA LYS A 183 -1.60 -0.93 0.13
C LYS A 183 -2.50 -2.13 -0.09
N GLY A 184 -3.04 -2.29 -1.30
CA GLY A 184 -3.89 -3.41 -1.70
C GLY A 184 -5.30 -3.34 -1.13
N GLY A 185 -6.10 -4.37 -1.40
CA GLY A 185 -7.48 -4.47 -0.88
C GLY A 185 -8.35 -3.32 -1.37
N ARG A 186 -9.02 -2.62 -0.45
CA ARG A 186 -9.87 -1.46 -0.77
C ARG A 186 -9.14 -0.39 -1.58
N SER A 187 -7.90 -0.07 -1.20
CA SER A 187 -7.10 0.97 -1.87
C SER A 187 -6.73 0.59 -3.31
N THR A 188 -6.84 -0.68 -3.72
CA THR A 188 -6.67 -1.03 -5.14
C THR A 188 -7.77 -0.41 -6.00
N MET A 189 -8.99 -0.26 -5.48
CA MET A 189 -10.08 0.40 -6.19
C MET A 189 -9.83 1.91 -6.33
N ASP A 190 -9.24 2.54 -5.31
CA ASP A 190 -8.78 3.93 -5.40
C ASP A 190 -7.70 4.10 -6.47
N ALA A 191 -6.75 3.16 -6.58
CA ALA A 191 -5.74 3.19 -7.64
C ALA A 191 -6.37 3.14 -9.04
N ILE A 192 -7.38 2.29 -9.23
CA ILE A 192 -8.12 2.19 -10.49
C ILE A 192 -8.84 3.51 -10.79
N ALA A 193 -9.53 4.09 -9.80
CA ALA A 193 -10.23 5.36 -9.96
C ALA A 193 -9.27 6.49 -10.36
N ILE A 194 -8.08 6.54 -9.73
CA ILE A 194 -7.02 7.48 -10.09
C ILE A 194 -6.52 7.22 -11.51
N GLN A 195 -6.32 5.97 -11.92
CA GLN A 195 -5.87 5.65 -13.28
C GLN A 195 -6.89 6.01 -14.35
N LEU A 196 -8.19 5.85 -14.07
CA LEU A 196 -9.26 6.22 -15.01
C LEU A 196 -9.34 7.74 -15.20
N LYS A 197 -9.19 8.51 -14.12
CA LYS A 197 -9.33 9.98 -14.16
C LYS A 197 -8.04 10.72 -14.54
N TYR A 198 -6.89 10.24 -14.07
CA TYR A 198 -5.59 10.91 -14.20
C TYR A 198 -4.57 10.06 -14.96
N GLY A 199 -5.01 9.15 -15.82
CA GLY A 199 -4.12 8.22 -16.53
C GLY A 199 -3.00 8.88 -17.35
N HIS A 200 -3.19 10.13 -17.80
CA HIS A 200 -2.18 10.91 -18.51
C HIS A 200 -1.04 11.42 -17.62
N GLU A 201 -1.27 11.53 -16.31
CA GLU A 201 -0.26 11.91 -15.32
C GLU A 201 0.51 10.69 -14.78
N ILE A 202 0.07 9.46 -15.07
CA ILE A 202 0.66 8.24 -14.52
C ILE A 202 1.60 7.59 -15.53
N ILE A 203 2.88 7.52 -15.20
CA ILE A 203 3.90 6.90 -16.04
C ILE A 203 3.84 5.37 -15.91
N THR A 204 3.70 4.86 -14.68
CA THR A 204 3.71 3.43 -14.38
C THR A 204 2.37 2.76 -14.74
N LYS A 205 2.38 1.89 -15.76
CA LYS A 205 1.19 1.16 -16.21
C LYS A 205 0.92 -0.09 -15.36
N ALA A 206 0.03 0.02 -14.38
CA ALA A 206 -0.44 -1.12 -13.60
C ALA A 206 -1.46 -1.97 -14.36
N ARG A 207 -1.70 -3.19 -13.89
CA ARG A 207 -2.71 -4.10 -14.42
C ARG A 207 -3.78 -4.37 -13.39
N PHE A 208 -5.04 -4.25 -13.80
CA PHE A 208 -6.19 -4.59 -12.98
C PHE A 208 -7.06 -5.59 -13.73
N THR A 209 -7.78 -6.42 -12.99
CA THR A 209 -8.75 -7.35 -13.60
C THR A 209 -9.92 -6.57 -14.17
N THR A 210 -10.52 -7.09 -15.25
CA THR A 210 -11.72 -6.50 -15.87
C THR A 210 -12.85 -6.27 -14.88
N GLU A 211 -13.10 -7.23 -13.97
CA GLU A 211 -14.14 -7.12 -12.94
C GLU A 211 -13.95 -5.88 -12.05
N MET A 212 -12.74 -5.66 -11.53
CA MET A 212 -12.44 -4.47 -10.73
C MET A 212 -12.57 -3.17 -11.53
N LEU A 213 -12.16 -3.17 -12.81
CA LEU A 213 -12.30 -2.00 -13.68
C LEU A 213 -13.76 -1.62 -13.89
N LEU A 214 -14.60 -2.59 -14.27
CA LEU A 214 -16.04 -2.39 -14.49
C LEU A 214 -16.71 -1.88 -13.22
N LYS A 215 -16.42 -2.50 -12.08
CA LYS A 215 -16.96 -2.08 -10.78
C LYS A 215 -16.63 -0.62 -10.47
N VAL A 216 -15.37 -0.19 -10.68
CA VAL A 216 -14.99 1.22 -10.43
C VAL A 216 -15.66 2.16 -11.43
N GLN A 217 -15.82 1.75 -12.69
CA GLN A 217 -16.52 2.56 -13.70
C GLN A 217 -18.00 2.76 -13.37
N GLU A 218 -18.67 1.73 -12.85
CA GLU A 218 -20.06 1.81 -12.40
C GLU A 218 -20.23 2.69 -11.15
N ASP A 219 -19.29 2.57 -10.20
CA ASP A 219 -19.36 3.23 -8.89
C ASP A 219 -18.76 4.67 -8.91
N LEU A 220 -18.02 5.06 -9.96
CA LEU A 220 -17.43 6.40 -10.10
C LEU A 220 -18.51 7.45 -10.39
N PRO A 221 -18.49 8.60 -9.70
CA PRO A 221 -19.42 9.70 -10.01
C PRO A 221 -19.25 10.14 -11.46
N LEU A 222 -20.34 10.15 -12.26
CA LEU A 222 -20.30 10.52 -13.69
C LEU A 222 -19.68 11.91 -13.94
N GLU A 223 -19.85 12.83 -12.99
CA GLU A 223 -19.30 14.19 -12.98
C GLU A 223 -17.76 14.22 -12.92
N SER A 224 -17.11 13.11 -12.61
CA SER A 224 -15.66 13.00 -12.43
C SER A 224 -14.89 12.49 -13.66
N LEU A 225 -15.58 12.18 -14.76
CA LEU A 225 -15.03 11.56 -15.98
C LEU A 225 -14.82 12.55 -17.15
N HIS A 226 -14.86 13.86 -16.90
CA HIS A 226 -14.65 14.92 -17.89
C HIS A 226 -13.34 15.67 -17.69
#